data_AF-A0A1I7UTC3-F1
#
_entry.id   AF-A0A1I7UTC3-F1
#
_cell.length_a   1.000
_cell.length_b   1.000
_cell.length_c   1.000
_cell.angle_alpha   90.00
_cell.angle_beta   90.00
_cell.angle_gamma   90.00
#
_symmetry.space_group_name_H-M   'P 1'
#
loop_
_entity.id
_entity.type
_entity.pdbx_description
1 polymer ?
#
loop_
_entity_poly.entity_id
_entity_poly.type
_entity_poly.pdbx_seq_one_letter_code
_entity_poly.pdbx_strand_id
1 'polypeptide(L)'
;MDPERISLSDINWPDQDLNVFLRSWQEGKTNRNLKLADLRTNSERDVKEVLKGCGGRLMDPRNTKFKFRDSNKWIYGGIHIRRKDGRLAVIQNNGFYYFDENQVVSRRQVEEYVDRWRKWNSEERSNTWYGEMFIVYIF
;
A
#
# COMPACT_ATOMS: atom_id res chain seq x y z
N MET A 1 24.21 -4.31 -2.36
CA MET A 1 23.63 -3.06 -2.88
C MET A 1 22.12 -3.17 -2.69
N ASP A 2 21.47 -2.20 -2.05
CA ASP A 2 20.02 -2.26 -1.86
C ASP A 2 19.29 -2.02 -3.18
N PRO A 3 18.28 -2.83 -3.53
CA PRO A 3 17.55 -2.68 -4.78
C PRO A 3 16.69 -1.41 -4.77
N GLU A 4 16.57 -0.76 -5.93
CA GLU A 4 15.58 0.32 -6.11
C GLU A 4 14.17 -0.21 -6.35
N ARG A 5 14.06 -1.44 -6.88
CA ARG A 5 12.79 -2.07 -7.24
C ARG A 5 12.78 -3.53 -6.82
N ILE A 6 11.69 -3.96 -6.20
CA ILE A 6 11.41 -5.35 -5.85
C ILE A 6 10.11 -5.74 -6.57
N SER A 7 10.11 -6.91 -7.20
CA SER A 7 8.91 -7.49 -7.81
C SER A 7 8.90 -8.96 -7.47
N LEU A 8 7.94 -9.37 -6.65
CA LEU A 8 7.76 -10.75 -6.22
C LEU A 8 6.31 -11.16 -6.47
N SER A 9 6.13 -12.26 -7.19
CA SER A 9 4.83 -12.87 -7.45
C SER A 9 4.70 -14.20 -6.73
N ASP A 10 3.46 -14.62 -6.49
CA ASP A 10 3.10 -15.91 -5.89
C ASP A 10 3.81 -16.18 -4.56
N ILE A 11 4.08 -15.12 -3.78
CA ILE A 11 4.76 -15.27 -2.50
C ILE A 11 3.82 -15.95 -1.51
N ASN A 12 4.33 -16.99 -0.84
CA ASN A 12 3.61 -17.68 0.22
C ASN A 12 3.90 -17.07 1.61
N TRP A 13 4.28 -15.79 1.66
CA TRP A 13 4.60 -15.12 2.92
C TRP A 13 3.32 -14.94 3.74
N PRO A 14 3.28 -15.33 5.02
CA PRO A 14 2.17 -15.00 5.91
C PRO A 14 2.11 -13.49 6.20
N ASP A 15 1.01 -13.03 6.82
CA ASP A 15 0.81 -11.62 7.17
C ASP A 15 2.00 -11.04 7.94
N GLN A 16 2.59 -11.84 8.85
CA GLN A 16 3.71 -11.44 9.70
C GLN A 16 4.99 -11.16 8.89
N ASP A 17 5.27 -11.92 7.84
CA ASP A 17 6.49 -11.74 7.04
C ASP A 17 6.40 -10.48 6.18
N LEU A 18 5.21 -10.19 5.64
CA LEU A 18 4.94 -8.90 4.98
C LEU A 18 5.06 -7.74 5.97
N ASN A 19 4.59 -7.91 7.20
CA ASN A 19 4.74 -6.90 8.25
C ASN A 19 6.22 -6.67 8.59
N VAL A 20 7.02 -7.73 8.77
CA VAL A 20 8.46 -7.64 9.03
C VAL A 20 9.18 -6.89 7.91
N PHE A 21 8.81 -7.14 6.65
CA PHE A 21 9.34 -6.40 5.51
C PHE A 21 9.05 -4.89 5.63
N LEU A 22 7.78 -4.51 5.85
CA LEU A 22 7.36 -3.11 5.96
C LEU A 22 7.99 -2.41 7.18
N ARG A 23 8.04 -3.08 8.33
CA ARG A 23 8.65 -2.59 9.57
C ARG A 23 10.15 -2.39 9.42
N SER A 24 10.85 -3.33 8.76
CA SER A 24 12.28 -3.22 8.49
C SER A 24 12.60 -2.03 7.59
N TRP A 25 11.79 -1.80 6.56
CA TRP A 25 11.91 -0.59 5.73
C TRP A 25 11.59 0.68 6.53
N GLN A 26 10.51 0.69 7.32
CA GLN A 26 10.09 1.81 8.16
C GLN A 26 11.15 2.19 9.21
N GLU A 27 11.90 1.22 9.70
CA GLU A 27 13.00 1.45 10.65
C GLU A 27 14.32 1.85 9.96
N GLY A 28 14.38 1.83 8.62
CA GLY A 28 15.59 2.16 7.84
C GLY A 28 16.67 1.08 7.87
N LYS A 29 16.31 -0.15 8.29
CA LYS A 29 17.24 -1.28 8.43
C LYS A 29 17.60 -1.90 7.08
N THR A 30 16.62 -2.01 6.19
CA THR A 30 16.77 -2.63 4.87
C THR A 30 16.20 -1.73 3.77
N ASN A 31 16.53 -2.04 2.51
CA ASN A 31 15.85 -1.46 1.34
C ASN A 31 15.91 0.08 1.34
N ARG A 32 17.05 0.65 1.72
CA ARG A 32 17.20 2.10 1.93
C ARG A 32 16.97 2.90 0.65
N ASN A 33 17.33 2.32 -0.49
CA ASN A 33 17.19 2.92 -1.82
C ASN A 33 15.88 2.51 -2.53
N LEU A 34 15.01 1.75 -1.87
CA LEU A 34 13.78 1.27 -2.47
C LEU A 34 12.89 2.43 -2.90
N LYS A 35 12.40 2.32 -4.13
CA LYS A 35 11.44 3.21 -4.77
C LYS A 35 10.11 2.52 -5.03
N LEU A 36 10.14 1.22 -5.33
CA LEU A 36 8.95 0.40 -5.60
C LEU A 36 9.12 -1.02 -5.08
N ALA A 37 8.10 -1.55 -4.41
CA ALA A 37 7.93 -2.99 -4.23
C ALA A 37 6.55 -3.42 -4.75
N ASP A 38 6.51 -4.35 -5.71
CA ASP A 38 5.29 -5.07 -6.11
C ASP A 38 5.33 -6.45 -5.46
N LEU A 39 4.51 -6.64 -4.41
CA LEU A 39 4.45 -7.89 -3.64
C LEU A 39 3.07 -8.51 -3.87
N ARG A 40 3.02 -9.66 -4.52
CA ARG A 40 1.78 -10.39 -4.81
C ARG A 40 1.80 -11.76 -4.16
N THR A 41 0.84 -12.00 -3.30
CA THR A 41 0.73 -13.24 -2.54
C THR A 41 -0.09 -14.28 -3.30
N ASN A 42 0.17 -15.55 -3.02
CA ASN A 42 -0.59 -16.67 -3.60
C ASN A 42 -1.98 -16.87 -2.97
N SER A 43 -2.31 -16.07 -1.96
CA SER A 43 -3.56 -16.11 -1.20
C SER A 43 -3.76 -14.81 -0.46
N GLU A 44 -5.01 -14.51 -0.13
CA GLU A 44 -5.42 -13.32 0.60
C GLU A 44 -4.71 -13.13 1.95
N ARG A 45 -4.40 -11.87 2.26
CA ARG A 45 -3.74 -11.44 3.51
C ARG A 45 -4.56 -10.39 4.22
N ASP A 46 -4.59 -10.46 5.54
CA ASP A 46 -5.27 -9.45 6.35
C ASP A 46 -4.45 -8.15 6.29
N VAL A 47 -4.99 -7.15 5.59
CA VAL A 47 -4.31 -5.88 5.34
C VAL A 47 -3.99 -5.16 6.65
N LYS A 48 -4.81 -5.32 7.71
CA LYS A 48 -4.54 -4.72 9.02
C LYS A 48 -3.39 -5.42 9.74
N GLU A 49 -3.35 -6.75 9.71
CA GLU A 49 -2.25 -7.51 10.32
C GLU A 49 -0.93 -7.26 9.58
N VAL A 50 -0.95 -7.20 8.25
CA VAL A 50 0.22 -6.81 7.43
C VAL A 50 0.74 -5.42 7.83
N LEU A 51 -0.14 -4.47 8.18
CA LEU A 51 0.22 -3.09 8.53
C LEU A 51 0.29 -2.81 10.02
N LYS A 52 0.16 -3.84 10.84
CA LYS A 52 0.15 -3.73 12.30
C LYS A 52 1.40 -3.03 12.81
N GLY A 53 1.19 -2.01 13.65
CA GLY A 53 2.29 -1.20 14.18
C GLY A 53 3.01 -0.31 13.16
N CYS A 54 2.62 -0.29 11.88
CA CYS A 54 3.24 0.61 10.88
C CYS A 54 2.68 2.04 10.93
N GLY A 55 1.63 2.29 11.71
CA GLY A 55 0.96 3.60 11.77
C GLY A 55 0.24 3.97 10.47
N GLY A 56 -0.31 2.96 9.76
CA GLY A 56 -0.99 3.13 8.49
C GLY A 56 -2.19 4.06 8.55
N ARG A 57 -2.30 4.96 7.56
CA ARG A 57 -3.47 5.84 7.37
C ARG A 57 -4.06 5.62 5.98
N LEU A 58 -5.31 5.19 5.92
CA LEU A 58 -6.03 5.05 4.65
C LEU A 58 -6.46 6.45 4.16
N MET A 59 -6.13 6.76 2.90
CA MET A 59 -6.34 8.08 2.32
C MET A 59 -7.38 8.05 1.21
N ASP A 60 -8.21 9.10 1.15
CA ASP A 60 -9.27 9.25 0.15
C ASP A 60 -8.70 9.49 -1.25
N PRO A 61 -9.01 8.65 -2.25
CA PRO A 61 -8.50 8.80 -3.61
C PRO A 61 -8.97 10.07 -4.32
N ARG A 62 -10.07 10.71 -3.86
CA ARG A 62 -10.56 11.95 -4.45
C ARG A 62 -9.67 13.15 -4.14
N ASN A 63 -9.02 13.12 -2.97
CA ASN A 63 -8.33 14.27 -2.40
C ASN A 63 -6.81 14.07 -2.27
N THR A 64 -6.33 12.84 -2.42
CA THR A 64 -4.93 12.48 -2.20
C THR A 64 -4.35 11.88 -3.48
N LYS A 65 -3.43 12.59 -4.14
CA LYS A 65 -2.84 12.18 -5.42
C LYS A 65 -1.34 12.42 -5.41
N PHE A 66 -0.57 11.46 -5.93
CA PHE A 66 0.87 11.58 -6.10
C PHE A 66 1.28 11.13 -7.49
N LYS A 67 2.17 11.89 -8.14
CA LYS A 67 2.88 11.44 -9.33
C LYS A 67 4.11 10.62 -8.91
N PHE A 68 4.18 9.36 -9.30
CA PHE A 68 5.36 8.55 -9.04
C PHE A 68 6.49 8.99 -9.95
N ARG A 69 7.67 9.33 -9.40
CA ARG A 69 8.74 10.02 -10.15
C ARG A 69 9.28 9.22 -11.33
N ASP A 70 9.31 7.90 -11.20
CA ASP A 70 9.95 7.00 -12.17
C ASP A 70 8.93 6.40 -13.16
N SER A 71 7.72 6.96 -13.28
CA SER A 71 6.75 6.56 -14.30
C SER A 71 5.70 7.65 -14.58
N ASN A 72 4.94 7.51 -15.66
CA ASN A 72 3.75 8.33 -15.91
C ASN A 72 2.53 7.90 -15.06
N LYS A 73 2.77 7.24 -13.92
CA LYS A 73 1.70 6.72 -13.07
C LYS A 73 1.37 7.72 -11.97
N TRP A 74 0.07 7.92 -11.79
CA TRP A 74 -0.47 8.58 -10.62
C TRP A 74 -1.00 7.57 -9.62
N ILE A 75 -0.85 7.89 -8.34
CA ILE A 75 -1.33 7.08 -7.22
C ILE A 75 -2.36 7.91 -6.47
N TYR A 76 -3.58 7.41 -6.43
CA TYR A 76 -4.70 8.07 -5.77
C TYR A 76 -5.03 7.32 -4.47
N GLY A 77 -5.02 8.04 -3.35
CA GLY A 77 -5.30 7.51 -2.02
C GLY A 77 -4.21 6.58 -1.52
N GLY A 78 -4.60 5.33 -1.23
CA GLY A 78 -3.73 4.28 -0.70
C GLY A 78 -3.57 4.35 0.82
N ILE A 79 -2.76 3.44 1.37
CA ILE A 79 -2.42 3.42 2.79
C ILE A 79 -1.04 4.03 2.96
N HIS A 80 -0.97 5.09 3.76
CA HIS A 80 0.27 5.84 3.98
C HIS A 80 0.96 5.34 5.24
N ILE A 81 2.25 5.03 5.12
CA ILE A 81 3.15 4.79 6.25
C ILE A 81 4.39 5.67 6.09
N ARG A 82 5.04 6.03 7.20
CA ARG A 82 6.26 6.83 7.17
C ARG A 82 7.44 6.07 7.75
N ARG A 83 8.59 6.20 7.11
CA ARG A 83 9.89 5.78 7.66
C ARG A 83 10.32 6.73 8.76
N LYS A 84 11.23 6.27 9.65
CA LYS A 84 11.78 7.09 10.75
C LYS A 84 12.42 8.42 10.31
N ASP A 85 12.97 8.47 9.10
CA ASP A 85 13.56 9.69 8.52
C ASP A 85 12.54 10.56 7.77
N GLY A 86 11.25 10.25 7.86
CA GLY A 86 10.17 11.03 7.27
C GLY A 86 9.75 10.63 5.86
N ARG A 87 10.50 9.73 5.18
CA ARG A 87 10.12 9.25 3.84
C ARG A 87 8.75 8.58 3.84
N LEU A 88 7.97 8.84 2.79
CA LEU A 88 6.60 8.37 2.66
C LEU A 88 6.58 7.09 1.82
N ALA A 89 5.86 6.07 2.30
CA ALA A 89 5.42 4.97 1.46
C ALA A 89 3.89 5.03 1.30
N VAL A 90 3.44 4.85 0.07
CA VAL A 90 2.02 4.72 -0.28
C VAL A 90 1.79 3.29 -0.77
N ILE A 91 0.91 2.57 -0.08
CA ILE A 91 0.56 1.18 -0.38
C ILE A 91 -0.76 1.15 -1.12
N GLN A 92 -0.75 0.57 -2.32
CA GLN A 92 -1.90 0.42 -3.19
C GLN A 92 -2.27 -1.06 -3.32
N ASN A 93 -3.55 -1.36 -3.09
CA ASN A 93 -4.15 -2.69 -3.22
C ASN A 93 -5.54 -2.61 -3.85
N ASN A 94 -5.79 -1.58 -4.67
CA ASN A 94 -7.09 -1.33 -5.29
C ASN A 94 -7.13 -1.67 -6.79
N GLY A 95 -6.03 -2.20 -7.36
CA GLY A 95 -5.97 -2.61 -8.77
C GLY A 95 -6.17 -1.48 -9.80
N PHE A 96 -6.33 -0.24 -9.35
CA PHE A 96 -6.60 0.89 -10.24
C PHE A 96 -5.32 1.49 -10.82
N TYR A 97 -5.39 1.90 -12.08
CA TYR A 97 -4.32 2.59 -12.78
C TYR A 97 -4.78 3.99 -13.13
N TYR A 98 -3.90 4.97 -12.88
CA TYR A 98 -4.14 6.37 -13.18
C TYR A 98 -2.95 6.88 -13.98
N PHE A 99 -3.22 7.54 -15.09
CA PHE A 99 -2.20 8.10 -15.98
C PHE A 99 -2.24 9.63 -16.05
N ASP A 100 -3.27 10.24 -15.47
CA ASP A 100 -3.49 11.69 -15.42
C ASP A 100 -3.81 12.12 -13.98
N GLU A 101 -3.40 13.32 -13.60
CA GLU A 101 -3.76 14.00 -12.34
C GLU A 101 -5.24 14.34 -12.25
N ASN A 102 -5.84 14.65 -13.39
CA ASN A 102 -7.23 15.10 -13.53
C ASN A 102 -8.18 13.96 -13.87
N GLN A 103 -7.69 12.71 -13.90
CA GLN A 103 -8.54 11.55 -14.10
C GLN A 103 -9.63 11.50 -13.02
N VAL A 104 -10.89 11.49 -13.45
CA VAL A 104 -12.03 11.46 -12.53
C VAL A 104 -12.03 10.14 -11.77
N VAL A 105 -12.12 10.21 -10.44
CA VAL A 105 -12.33 9.04 -9.59
C VAL A 105 -13.76 8.53 -9.84
N SER A 106 -13.86 7.36 -10.46
CA SER A 106 -15.13 6.72 -10.77
C SER A 106 -15.94 6.42 -9.50
N ARG A 107 -17.26 6.33 -9.65
CA ARG A 107 -18.17 5.94 -8.57
C ARG A 107 -17.75 4.62 -7.89
N ARG A 108 -17.37 3.61 -8.68
CA ARG A 108 -16.86 2.32 -8.17
C ARG A 108 -15.67 2.50 -7.23
N GLN A 109 -14.72 3.36 -7.59
CA GLN A 109 -13.53 3.63 -6.76
C GLN A 109 -13.90 4.31 -5.44
N VAL A 110 -14.89 5.20 -5.46
CA VAL A 110 -15.40 5.86 -4.24
C VAL A 110 -16.11 4.84 -3.33
N GLU A 111 -16.97 3.99 -3.91
CA GLU A 111 -17.68 2.94 -3.17
C GLU A 111 -16.71 1.94 -2.54
N GLU A 112 -15.71 1.48 -3.28
CA GLU A 112 -14.65 0.60 -2.75
C GLU A 112 -13.83 1.28 -1.64
N TYR A 113 -13.51 2.57 -1.79
CA TYR A 113 -12.84 3.31 -0.72
C TYR A 113 -13.70 3.38 0.55
N VAL A 114 -15.00 3.69 0.42
CA VAL A 114 -15.91 3.77 1.58
C VAL A 114 -16.03 2.43 2.29
N ASP A 115 -16.14 1.32 1.54
CA ASP A 115 -16.14 -0.03 2.10
C ASP A 115 -14.83 -0.34 2.85
N ARG A 116 -13.69 -0.10 2.20
CA ARG A 116 -12.36 -0.29 2.82
C ARG A 116 -12.16 0.60 4.03
N TRP A 117 -12.67 1.83 4.02
CA TRP A 117 -12.61 2.75 5.15
C TRP A 117 -13.43 2.23 6.33
N ARG A 118 -14.63 1.70 6.10
CA ARG A 118 -15.44 1.05 7.14
C ARG A 118 -14.70 -0.14 7.74
N LYS A 119 -14.18 -1.04 6.90
CA LYS A 119 -13.38 -2.20 7.32
C LYS A 119 -12.12 -1.78 8.08
N TRP A 120 -11.41 -0.76 7.59
CA TRP A 120 -10.20 -0.22 8.22
C TRP A 120 -10.46 0.31 9.64
N ASN A 121 -11.61 0.92 9.88
CA ASN A 121 -11.96 1.49 11.18
C ASN A 121 -12.83 0.57 12.08
N SER A 122 -13.20 -0.62 11.60
CA SER A 122 -14.00 -1.59 12.37
C SER A 122 -13.12 -2.54 13.18
N GLU A 123 -13.50 -2.87 14.42
CA GLU A 123 -12.85 -3.93 15.21
C GLU A 123 -13.50 -5.30 15.00
N GLU A 124 -14.63 -5.37 14.28
CA GLU A 124 -15.35 -6.61 14.03
C GLU A 124 -14.60 -7.49 13.02
N ARG A 125 -14.41 -8.76 13.37
CA ARG A 125 -13.73 -9.75 12.51
C ARG A 125 -14.47 -10.02 11.19
N SER A 126 -15.79 -9.87 11.16
CA SER A 126 -16.59 -9.95 9.93
C SER A 126 -16.26 -8.85 8.92
N ASN A 127 -15.63 -7.77 9.37
CA ASN A 127 -15.22 -6.62 8.58
C ASN A 127 -13.71 -6.66 8.24
N THR A 128 -13.08 -7.84 8.26
CA THR A 128 -11.68 -7.96 7.82
C THR A 128 -11.55 -7.60 6.35
N TRP A 129 -10.52 -6.79 6.06
CA TRP A 129 -10.15 -6.46 4.70
C TRP A 129 -8.97 -7.33 4.26
N TYR A 130 -9.26 -8.23 3.33
CA TYR A 130 -8.27 -9.08 2.70
C TYR A 130 -7.73 -8.48 1.40
N GLY A 131 -6.46 -8.73 1.09
CA GLY A 131 -5.85 -8.35 -0.17
C GLY A 131 -4.67 -9.26 -0.55
N GLU A 132 -4.48 -9.45 -1.86
CA GLU A 132 -3.41 -10.31 -2.41
C GLU A 132 -2.26 -9.51 -3.03
N MET A 133 -2.41 -8.20 -3.12
CA MET A 133 -1.49 -7.31 -3.82
C MET A 133 -1.13 -6.11 -2.95
N PHE A 134 0.16 -5.91 -2.74
CA PHE A 134 0.72 -4.81 -1.98
C PHE A 134 1.77 -4.10 -2.83
N ILE A 135 1.32 -3.09 -3.60
CA ILE A 135 2.24 -2.24 -4.36
C ILE A 135 2.65 -1.05 -3.50
N VAL A 136 3.92 -1.00 -3.12
CA VAL A 136 4.48 -0.01 -2.21
C VAL A 136 5.32 0.99 -3.01
N TYR A 137 4.85 2.23 -3.11
CA TYR A 137 5.57 3.33 -3.77
C TYR A 137 6.24 4.21 -2.73
N ILE A 138 7.53 4.49 -2.90
CA ILE A 138 8.32 5.30 -1.97
C ILE A 138 8.60 6.68 -2.57
N PHE A 139 8.41 7.73 -1.77
CA PHE A 139 8.61 9.13 -2.12
C PHE A 139 9.70 9.79 -1.26
#